data_AF-A0A833PCQ3-F1
#
_entry.id   AF-A0A833PCQ3-F1
#
_cell.length_a   1.000
_cell.length_b   1.000
_cell.length_c   1.000
_cell.angle_alpha   90.00
_cell.angle_beta   90.00
_cell.angle_gamma   90.00
#
_symmetry.space_group_name_H-M   'P 1'
#
loop_
_entity.id
_entity.type
_entity.pdbx_description
1 polymer ?
#
loop_
_entity_poly.entity_id
_entity_poly.type
_entity_poly.pdbx_seq_one_letter_code
_entity_poly.pdbx_strand_id
1 'polypeptide(L)'
;MTTINNLSIEQMREIVSKAPSNAESYQCGYYFRESPQFMFHNGFHDQWNLTDNDGLYFKAAGFHPVRIDDLRTAIAKHDTTDHVTDIRNHVSPSTLVWDLASGEDWTVEAERHG
;
A
#
# COMPACT_ATOMS: atom_id res chain seq x y z
N MET A 1 3.04 -3.99 -8.43
CA MET A 1 1.85 -4.09 -7.55
C MET A 1 2.33 -4.44 -6.16
N THR A 2 2.30 -3.50 -5.22
CA THR A 2 2.68 -3.74 -3.82
C THR A 2 1.50 -4.39 -3.12
N THR A 3 1.48 -5.71 -2.97
CA THR A 3 0.46 -6.40 -2.20
C THR A 3 0.97 -6.62 -0.77
N ILE A 4 0.23 -6.10 0.20
CA ILE A 4 0.32 -6.54 1.60
C ILE A 4 -0.92 -7.40 1.84
N ASN A 5 -0.74 -8.65 2.28
CA ASN A 5 -1.84 -9.58 2.60
C ASN A 5 -2.94 -9.66 1.53
N ASN A 6 -2.56 -9.66 0.24
CA ASN A 6 -3.46 -9.69 -0.92
C ASN A 6 -4.44 -8.50 -1.05
N LEU A 7 -4.18 -7.39 -0.37
CA LEU A 7 -4.96 -6.15 -0.52
C LEU A 7 -4.51 -5.37 -1.76
N SER A 8 -5.48 -4.84 -2.52
CA SER A 8 -5.24 -3.81 -3.52
C SER A 8 -5.01 -2.45 -2.85
N ILE A 9 -4.39 -1.50 -3.56
CA ILE A 9 -4.15 -0.15 -3.04
C ILE A 9 -5.46 0.54 -2.62
N GLU A 10 -6.53 0.38 -3.40
CA GLU A 10 -7.84 0.95 -3.05
C GLU A 10 -8.42 0.34 -1.77
N GLN A 11 -8.26 -0.97 -1.57
CA GLN A 11 -8.65 -1.61 -0.31
C GLN A 11 -7.82 -1.10 0.87
N MET A 12 -6.52 -0.89 0.69
CA MET A 12 -5.67 -0.30 1.73
C MET A 12 -6.14 1.11 2.08
N ARG A 13 -6.46 1.95 1.10
CA ARG A 13 -6.99 3.31 1.32
C ARG A 13 -8.32 3.28 2.05
N GLU A 14 -9.23 2.40 1.65
CA GLU A 14 -10.53 2.25 2.31
C GLU A 14 -10.36 1.91 3.80
N ILE A 15 -9.49 0.94 4.10
CA ILE A 15 -9.17 0.56 5.49
C ILE A 15 -8.57 1.75 6.25
N VAL A 16 -7.58 2.43 5.69
CA VAL A 16 -6.91 3.56 6.38
C VAL A 16 -7.87 4.74 6.60
N SER A 17 -8.74 5.05 5.63
CA SER A 17 -9.70 6.17 5.72
C SER A 17 -10.80 5.94 6.76
N LYS A 18 -11.18 4.69 7.02
CA LYS A 18 -12.19 4.30 8.02
C LYS A 18 -11.58 3.96 9.38
N ALA A 19 -10.25 3.97 9.51
CA ALA A 19 -9.58 3.61 10.75
C ALA A 19 -9.86 4.64 11.85
N PRO A 20 -10.32 4.20 13.04
CA PRO A 20 -10.30 5.05 14.23
C PRO A 20 -8.89 5.60 14.49
N SER A 21 -8.79 6.81 15.03
CA SER A 21 -7.51 7.55 15.17
C SER A 21 -6.41 6.78 15.92
N ASN A 22 -6.79 5.90 16.83
CA ASN A 22 -5.89 5.08 17.65
C ASN A 22 -5.90 3.58 17.29
N ALA A 23 -6.38 3.21 16.09
CA ALA A 23 -6.29 1.84 15.60
C ALA A 23 -4.85 1.46 15.24
N GLU A 24 -4.42 0.28 15.68
CA GLU A 24 -3.05 -0.22 15.46
C GLU A 24 -3.00 -1.18 14.26
N SER A 25 -4.03 -2.02 14.11
CA SER A 25 -4.07 -3.06 13.08
C SER A 25 -5.49 -3.37 12.61
N TYR A 26 -5.62 -4.09 11.50
CA TYR A 26 -6.89 -4.46 10.87
C TYR A 26 -6.93 -5.92 10.45
N GLN A 27 -8.07 -6.58 10.66
CA GLN A 27 -8.35 -7.94 10.17
C GLN A 27 -9.85 -8.16 10.05
N CYS A 28 -10.28 -8.75 8.93
CA CYS A 28 -11.65 -9.25 8.73
C CYS A 28 -12.77 -8.26 9.11
N GLY A 29 -12.63 -6.97 8.81
CA GLY A 29 -13.63 -5.95 9.10
C GLY A 29 -13.51 -5.28 10.48
N TYR A 30 -12.51 -5.66 11.26
CA TYR A 30 -12.27 -5.10 12.59
C TYR A 30 -10.92 -4.40 12.66
N TYR A 31 -10.89 -3.27 13.36
CA TYR A 31 -9.70 -2.58 13.81
C TYR A 31 -9.37 -3.03 15.23
N PHE A 32 -8.08 -3.13 15.54
CA PHE A 32 -7.62 -3.62 16.83
C PHE A 32 -6.66 -2.63 17.49
N ARG A 33 -6.66 -2.68 18.81
CA ARG A 33 -5.67 -2.07 19.69
C ARG A 33 -5.42 -3.05 20.81
N GLU A 34 -4.17 -3.46 21.03
CA GLU A 34 -3.85 -4.53 21.98
C GLU A 34 -3.32 -4.02 23.32
N SER A 35 -2.85 -2.76 23.37
CA SER A 35 -2.27 -2.16 24.58
C SER A 35 -3.00 -0.87 25.00
N PRO A 36 -3.36 -0.71 26.30
CA PRO A 36 -3.03 -1.58 27.44
C PRO A 36 -3.91 -2.84 27.56
N GLN A 37 -4.95 -2.97 26.76
CA GLN A 37 -5.88 -4.10 26.77
C GLN A 37 -6.37 -4.36 25.35
N PHE A 38 -6.75 -5.61 25.05
CA PHE A 38 -7.27 -5.99 23.75
C PHE A 38 -8.67 -5.38 23.52
N MET A 39 -8.74 -4.51 22.52
CA MET A 39 -9.94 -3.80 22.10
C MET A 39 -10.14 -3.97 20.59
N PHE A 40 -11.40 -4.03 20.16
CA PHE A 40 -11.74 -4.12 18.74
C PHE A 40 -12.86 -3.14 18.34
N HIS A 41 -12.88 -2.77 17.08
CA HIS A 41 -13.78 -1.75 16.54
C HIS A 41 -14.22 -2.10 15.11
N ASN A 42 -15.51 -1.95 14.78
CA ASN A 42 -16.03 -2.33 13.45
C ASN A 42 -15.97 -1.19 12.41
N GLY A 43 -15.52 0.00 12.81
CA GLY A 43 -15.41 1.18 11.94
C GLY A 43 -16.73 1.94 11.73
N PHE A 44 -17.80 1.56 12.42
CA PHE A 44 -19.13 2.19 12.29
C PHE A 44 -19.61 2.88 13.57
N HIS A 45 -19.25 2.35 14.73
CA HIS A 45 -19.59 2.96 16.02
C HIS A 45 -18.48 3.93 16.48
N ASP A 46 -18.74 4.74 17.50
CA ASP A 46 -17.72 5.64 18.07
C ASP A 46 -16.90 4.95 19.18
N GLN A 47 -17.42 3.84 19.72
CA GLN A 47 -16.87 3.18 20.90
C GLN A 47 -16.11 1.90 20.54
N TRP A 48 -14.95 1.75 21.16
CA TRP A 48 -14.19 0.51 21.14
C TRP A 48 -14.83 -0.55 22.03
N ASN A 49 -14.94 -1.77 21.51
CA ASN A 49 -15.37 -2.93 22.29
C ASN A 49 -14.21 -3.43 23.13
N LEU A 50 -14.45 -3.54 24.43
CA LEU A 50 -13.53 -4.09 25.41
C LEU A 50 -13.68 -5.60 25.44
N THR A 51 -12.56 -6.30 25.61
CA THR A 51 -12.57 -7.74 25.93
C THR A 51 -12.00 -7.94 27.32
N ASP A 52 -12.63 -8.83 28.10
CA ASP A 52 -12.16 -9.25 29.43
C ASP A 52 -11.25 -10.48 29.35
N ASN A 53 -11.08 -11.05 28.16
CA ASN A 53 -10.37 -12.30 27.90
C ASN A 53 -9.21 -12.13 26.91
N ASP A 54 -8.65 -10.92 26.80
CA ASP A 54 -7.49 -10.62 25.94
C ASP A 54 -7.70 -11.07 24.48
N GLY A 55 -8.91 -10.86 23.94
CA GLY A 55 -9.23 -11.15 22.54
C GLY A 55 -9.24 -12.64 22.17
N LEU A 56 -9.48 -13.55 23.13
CA LEU A 56 -9.40 -15.00 22.94
C LEU A 56 -10.14 -15.50 21.68
N TYR A 57 -11.30 -14.94 21.37
CA TYR A 57 -12.07 -15.28 20.16
C TYR A 57 -11.27 -15.05 18.87
N PHE A 58 -10.65 -13.87 18.73
CA PHE A 58 -9.87 -13.52 17.55
C PHE A 58 -8.60 -14.37 17.46
N LYS A 59 -7.91 -14.55 18.59
CA LYS A 59 -6.69 -15.36 18.67
C LYS A 59 -6.94 -16.83 18.31
N ALA A 60 -8.04 -17.40 18.80
CA ALA A 60 -8.44 -18.78 18.48
C ALA A 60 -8.84 -18.96 17.00
N ALA A 61 -9.36 -17.92 16.35
CA ALA A 61 -9.72 -17.93 14.94
C ALA A 61 -8.54 -17.68 13.98
N GLY A 62 -7.33 -17.48 14.50
CA GLY A 62 -6.14 -17.09 13.74
C GLY A 62 -6.02 -15.57 13.64
N PHE A 63 -5.18 -14.99 14.48
CA PHE A 63 -5.00 -13.54 14.60
C PHE A 63 -3.67 -13.09 13.96
N HIS A 64 -3.78 -12.58 12.75
CA HIS A 64 -2.67 -12.09 11.93
C HIS A 64 -3.05 -10.76 11.27
N PRO A 65 -3.33 -9.71 12.06
CA PRO A 65 -3.83 -8.46 11.52
C PRO A 65 -2.72 -7.71 10.77
N VAL A 66 -3.11 -6.97 9.75
CA VAL A 66 -2.19 -6.05 9.06
C VAL A 66 -2.05 -4.77 9.88
N ARG A 67 -0.81 -4.27 10.05
CA ARG A 67 -0.60 -3.00 10.75
C ARG A 67 -1.08 -1.84 9.90
N ILE A 68 -1.77 -0.88 10.51
CA ILE A 68 -2.26 0.32 9.80
C ILE A 68 -1.09 1.14 9.25
N ASP A 69 0.03 1.22 9.98
CA ASP A 69 1.21 1.96 9.53
C ASP A 69 1.92 1.31 8.33
N ASP A 70 1.86 -0.02 8.21
CA ASP A 70 2.38 -0.72 7.04
C ASP A 70 1.53 -0.38 5.80
N LEU A 71 0.20 -0.32 5.96
CA LEU A 71 -0.71 0.12 4.90
C LEU A 71 -0.42 1.58 4.48
N ARG A 72 -0.28 2.49 5.44
CA ARG A 72 0.06 3.91 5.17
C ARG A 72 1.38 4.02 4.40
N THR A 73 2.38 3.24 4.79
CA THR A 73 3.69 3.21 4.13
C THR A 73 3.59 2.67 2.70
N ALA A 74 2.82 1.59 2.49
CA ALA A 74 2.61 1.03 1.16
C ALA A 74 1.86 1.99 0.23
N ILE A 75 0.82 2.68 0.74
CA ILE A 75 0.08 3.70 0.01
C ILE A 75 1.01 4.86 -0.38
N ALA A 76 1.76 5.41 0.57
CA ALA A 76 2.69 6.50 0.31
C ALA A 76 3.73 6.10 -0.75
N LYS A 77 4.30 4.90 -0.64
CA LYS A 77 5.24 4.38 -1.64
C LYS A 77 4.60 4.26 -3.02
N HIS A 78 3.36 3.76 -3.09
CA HIS A 78 2.62 3.66 -4.35
C HIS A 78 2.40 5.05 -4.98
N ASP A 79 2.00 6.04 -4.18
CA ASP A 79 1.73 7.40 -4.66
C ASP A 79 3.00 8.14 -5.10
N THR A 80 4.15 7.80 -4.54
CA THR A 80 5.45 8.31 -4.99
C THR A 80 5.99 7.58 -6.22
N THR A 81 5.46 6.40 -6.55
CA THR A 81 5.88 5.63 -7.72
C THR A 81 5.02 6.07 -8.90
N ASP A 82 5.36 7.22 -9.47
CA ASP A 82 4.76 7.67 -10.73
C ASP A 82 5.08 6.61 -11.82
N HIS A 83 4.05 5.95 -12.33
CA HIS A 83 4.22 5.06 -13.45
C HIS A 83 4.44 5.93 -14.69
N VAL A 84 5.67 5.93 -15.19
CA VAL A 84 6.17 6.63 -16.39
C VAL A 84 5.42 6.29 -17.69
N THR A 85 4.28 5.59 -17.61
CA THR A 85 3.39 5.25 -18.72
C THR A 85 2.78 6.50 -19.35
N ASP A 86 2.54 7.54 -18.56
CA ASP A 86 1.85 8.75 -19.03
C ASP A 86 2.79 9.66 -19.85
N ILE A 87 4.10 9.61 -19.58
CA ILE A 87 5.10 10.37 -20.34
C ILE A 87 5.18 9.86 -21.78
N ARG A 88 5.14 8.54 -22.02
CA ARG A 88 5.18 7.99 -23.40
C ARG A 88 3.97 8.38 -24.25
N ASN A 89 2.81 8.63 -23.63
CA ASN A 89 1.57 8.97 -24.34
C ASN A 89 1.33 10.49 -24.47
N HIS A 90 2.01 11.31 -23.66
CA HIS A 90 1.87 12.78 -23.69
C HIS A 90 2.94 13.49 -24.53
N VAL A 91 4.06 12.82 -24.81
CA VAL A 91 5.10 13.36 -25.70
C VAL A 91 4.73 13.17 -27.17
N SER A 92 4.93 14.22 -27.98
CA SER A 92 4.75 14.16 -29.44
C SER A 92 5.48 12.94 -30.03
N PRO A 93 4.97 12.28 -31.08
CA PRO A 93 5.66 11.19 -31.79
C PRO A 93 7.09 11.52 -32.24
N SER A 94 7.43 12.81 -32.30
CA SER A 94 8.78 13.31 -32.62
C SER A 94 9.71 13.46 -31.41
N THR A 95 9.27 13.12 -30.20
CA THR A 95 10.07 13.27 -28.97
C THR A 95 10.84 11.99 -28.70
N LEU A 96 12.17 12.08 -28.64
CA LEU A 96 13.04 10.95 -28.32
C LEU A 96 13.17 10.82 -26.79
N VAL A 97 12.81 9.65 -26.25
CA VAL A 97 12.97 9.30 -24.83
C VAL A 97 14.17 8.37 -24.69
N TRP A 98 15.17 8.78 -23.91
CA TRP A 98 16.39 8.01 -23.67
C TRP A 98 16.37 7.41 -22.27
N ASP A 99 16.61 6.10 -22.17
CA ASP A 99 16.86 5.45 -20.89
C ASP A 99 18.34 5.60 -20.53
N LEU A 100 18.64 6.39 -19.50
CA LEU A 100 20.01 6.62 -19.04
C LEU A 100 20.60 5.39 -18.33
N ALA A 101 19.78 4.40 -17.97
CA ALA A 101 20.23 3.22 -17.22
C ALA A 101 20.73 2.06 -18.09
N SER A 102 20.47 2.07 -19.41
CA SER A 102 20.88 0.97 -20.30
C SER A 102 22.32 1.09 -20.81
N GLY A 103 22.96 2.25 -20.69
CA GLY A 103 24.39 2.43 -20.98
C GLY A 103 24.83 2.04 -22.40
N GLU A 104 23.90 1.80 -23.33
CA GLU A 104 24.21 1.40 -24.69
C GLU A 104 24.11 2.60 -25.62
N ASP A 105 25.28 3.16 -25.92
CA ASP A 105 25.50 4.21 -26.89
C ASP A 105 25.53 3.61 -28.31
N TRP A 106 24.42 3.74 -29.05
CA TRP A 106 24.30 3.29 -30.43
C TRP A 106 24.73 4.35 -31.46
N THR A 107 25.43 5.43 -31.07
CA THR A 107 25.88 6.47 -32.01
C THR A 107 27.02 6.04 -32.95
N VAL A 108 27.54 4.81 -32.84
CA VAL A 108 28.71 4.35 -33.61
C VAL A 108 28.42 3.59 -34.92
N GLU A 109 27.16 3.42 -35.35
CA GLU A 109 26.87 2.71 -36.61
C GLU A 109 26.52 3.60 -37.82
N ALA A 110 26.75 4.92 -37.75
CA ALA A 110 26.50 5.81 -38.90
C ALA A 110 27.72 6.06 -39.82
N GLU A 111 28.93 5.59 -39.49
CA GLU A 111 30.16 5.96 -40.21
C GLU A 111 30.95 4.78 -40.82
N ARG A 112 30.28 3.73 -41.32
CA ARG A 112 30.96 2.65 -42.07
C ARG A 112 30.42 2.34 -43.48
N HIS A 113 29.78 3.32 -44.10
CA HIS A 113 29.54 3.29 -45.55
C HIS A 113 29.98 4.61 -46.19
N GLY A 114 31.28 4.70 -46.45
CA GLY A 114 31.94 5.70 -47.29
C GLY A 114 33.21 5.11 -47.86
#